data_AF-A0A7Y3V0G6-F1
#
_entry.id   AF-A0A7Y3V0G6-F1
#
_cell.length_a   1.000
_cell.length_b   1.000
_cell.length_c   1.000
_cell.angle_alpha   90.00
_cell.angle_beta   90.00
_cell.angle_gamma   90.00
#
_symmetry.space_group_name_H-M   'P 1'
#
loop_
_entity.id
_entity.type
_entity.pdbx_description
1 polymer ?
#
loop_
_entity_poly.entity_id
_entity_poly.type
_entity_poly.pdbx_seq_one_letter_code
_entity_poly.pdbx_strand_id
1 'polypeptide(L)' 'MKANELREKSAQQLNEQLLGLLRDQFNLRMQKATGQLGQSHLLSQVKRDIARVKTVLNQQAGK' A
#
# COMPACT_ATOMS: atom_id res chain seq x y z
N MET A 1 -7.45 -3.37 -0.07
CA MET A 1 -8.22 -2.13 0.18
C MET A 1 -9.33 -1.91 -0.84
N LYS A 2 -10.49 -1.37 -0.43
CA LYS A 2 -11.53 -0.88 -1.35
C LYS A 2 -11.26 0.59 -1.72
N ALA A 3 -11.47 0.95 -2.98
CA ALA A 3 -11.16 2.30 -3.47
C ALA A 3 -12.02 3.41 -2.83
N ASN A 4 -13.25 3.07 -2.40
CA ASN A 4 -14.18 4.03 -1.80
C ASN A 4 -13.65 4.55 -0.45
N GLU A 5 -13.15 3.65 0.40
CA GLU A 5 -12.57 3.98 1.71
C GLU A 5 -11.28 4.80 1.62
N LEU A 6 -10.58 4.75 0.49
CA LEU A 6 -9.37 5.54 0.26
C LEU A 6 -9.69 6.97 -0.20
N ARG A 7 -10.81 7.17 -0.90
CA ARG A 7 -11.22 8.50 -1.38
C ARG A 7 -11.78 9.40 -0.28
N GLU A 8 -12.31 8.80 0.78
CA GLU A 8 -12.85 9.51 1.95
C GLU A 8 -11.76 10.03 2.90
N LYS A 9 -10.52 9.57 2.73
CA LYS A 9 -9.39 9.96 3.59
C LYS A 9 -8.71 11.23 3.11
N SER A 10 -8.13 11.97 4.06
CA SER A 10 -7.34 13.16 3.76
C SER A 10 -5.97 12.79 3.15
N ALA A 11 -5.36 13.73 2.42
CA ALA A 11 -4.05 13.53 1.82
C ALA A 11 -2.96 13.16 2.85
N GLN A 12 -3.03 13.71 4.07
CA GLN A 12 -2.12 13.38 5.17
C GLN A 12 -2.31 11.94 5.65
N GLN A 13 -3.55 11.50 5.86
CA GLN A 13 -3.85 10.12 6.25
C GLN A 13 -3.44 9.12 5.16
N LEU A 14 -3.60 9.48 3.89
CA LEU A 14 -3.15 8.65 2.77
C LEU A 14 -1.62 8.51 2.73
N ASN A 15 -0.88 9.57 3.04
CA ASN A 15 0.58 9.51 3.15
C ASN A 15 1.06 8.66 4.34
N GLU A 16 0.40 8.75 5.49
CA GLU A 16 0.69 7.87 6.64
C GLU A 16 0.41 6.40 6.30
N GLN A 17 -0.72 6.12 5.64
CA GLN A 17 -1.02 4.76 5.16
C GLN A 17 -0.01 4.27 4.14
N LEU A 18 0.46 5.13 3.23
CA LEU A 18 1.49 4.79 2.26
C LEU A 18 2.79 4.36 2.96
N LEU A 19 3.22 5.08 4.00
CA LEU A 19 4.40 4.73 4.77
C LEU A 19 4.24 3.38 5.49
N GLY A 20 3.07 3.11 6.07
CA GLY A 20 2.75 1.81 6.65
C GLY A 20 2.86 0.66 5.63
N LEU A 21 2.21 0.82 4.47
CA LEU A 21 2.26 -0.19 3.41
C LEU A 21 3.67 -0.41 2.84
N LEU A 22 4.51 0.63 2.79
CA LEU A 22 5.91 0.50 2.36
C LEU A 22 6.74 -0.28 3.37
N ARG A 23 6.49 -0.09 4.67
CA ARG A 23 7.13 -0.88 5.73
C ARG A 23 6.73 -2.35 5.64
N ASP A 24 5.45 -2.63 5.41
CA ASP A 24 4.95 -3.99 5.21
C ASP A 24 5.55 -4.64 3.96
N GLN A 25 5.66 -3.89 2.86
CA GLN A 25 6.33 -4.36 1.65
C GLN A 25 7.80 -4.70 1.92
N PHE A 26 8.51 -3.92 2.72
CA PHE A 26 9.89 -4.21 3.10
C PHE A 26 9.98 -5.50 3.91
N ASN A 27 9.14 -5.67 4.94
CA ASN A 27 9.09 -6.88 5.76
C ASN A 27 8.77 -8.12 4.92
N LEU A 28 7.80 -8.06 4.00
CA LEU A 28 7.46 -9.16 3.11
C LEU A 28 8.60 -9.48 2.12
N ARG A 29 9.35 -8.48 1.65
CA ARG A 29 10.54 -8.73 0.81
C ARG A 29 11.65 -9.40 1.61
N MET A 30 11.88 -8.99 2.86
CA MET A 30 12.83 -9.64 3.75
C MET A 30 12.43 -11.09 4.03
N GLN A 31 11.17 -11.36 4.39
CA GLN A 31 10.65 -12.71 4.61
C GLN A 31 10.77 -13.59 3.35
N LYS A 32 10.56 -13.00 2.16
CA LYS A 32 10.79 -13.70 0.89
C LYS A 32 12.25 -14.05 0.69
N ALA A 33 13.17 -13.12 1.00
CA ALA A 33 14.60 -13.35 0.87
C ALA A 33 15.13 -14.41 1.84
N THR A 34 14.57 -14.49 3.06
CA THR A 34 14.92 -15.53 4.05
C THR A 34 14.24 -16.87 3.81
N GLY A 35 13.36 -16.97 2.80
CA GLY A 35 12.62 -18.20 2.49
C GLY A 35 11.50 -18.54 3.48
N GLN A 36 11.18 -17.66 4.43
CA GLN A 36 10.16 -17.86 5.47
C GLN A 36 8.78 -17.30 5.07
N LEU A 37 8.61 -16.89 3.81
CA LEU A 37 7.37 -16.28 3.35
C LEU A 37 6.27 -17.33 3.19
N GLY A 38 5.39 -17.43 4.20
CA GLY A 38 4.27 -18.37 4.16
C GLY A 38 3.21 -18.03 3.09
N GLN A 39 2.96 -16.74 2.83
CA GLN A 39 1.86 -16.29 1.96
C GLN A 39 2.36 -15.36 0.84
N SER A 40 2.66 -15.95 -0.32
CA SER A 40 3.18 -15.22 -1.49
C SER A 40 2.20 -14.21 -2.10
N HIS A 41 0.89 -14.45 -1.95
CA HIS A 41 -0.16 -13.57 -2.48
C HIS A 41 -0.12 -12.16 -1.84
N LEU A 42 0.32 -12.05 -0.59
CA LEU A 42 0.42 -10.79 0.15
C LEU A 42 1.34 -9.77 -0.54
N LEU A 43 2.43 -10.22 -1.19
CA LEU A 43 3.31 -9.34 -1.96
C LEU A 43 2.57 -8.62 -3.09
N SER A 44 1.70 -9.33 -3.80
CA SER A 44 0.92 -8.76 -4.90
C SER A 44 -0.20 -7.85 -4.39
N GLN A 45 -0.80 -8.21 -3.27
CA GLN A 45 -1.83 -7.41 -2.61
C GLN A 45 -1.27 -6.07 -2.11
N VAL A 46 -0.16 -6.08 -1.38
CA VAL A 46 0.48 -4.85 -0.87
C VAL A 46 0.94 -3.95 -2.02
N LYS A 47 1.48 -4.51 -3.11
CA LYS A 47 1.82 -3.72 -4.32
C LYS A 47 0.59 -3.03 -4.91
N ARG A 48 -0.54 -3.73 -5.03
CA ARG A 48 -1.79 -3.16 -5.55
C ARG A 48 -2.36 -2.09 -4.61
N ASP A 49 -2.28 -2.31 -3.30
CA ASP A 49 -2.75 -1.34 -2.31
C ASP A 49 -1.91 -0.05 -2.34
N ILE A 50 -0.58 -0.14 -2.46
CA ILE A 50 0.30 1.03 -2.67
C ILE A 50 -0.09 1.78 -3.95
N ALA A 51 -0.33 1.07 -5.05
CA ALA A 51 -0.72 1.69 -6.31
C ALA A 51 -2.05 2.45 -6.17
N ARG A 52 -3.06 1.87 -5.51
CA ARG A 52 -4.35 2.52 -5.26
C ARG A 52 -4.20 3.81 -4.44
N VAL A 53 -3.40 3.79 -3.37
CA VAL A 53 -3.15 4.98 -2.54
C VAL A 53 -2.50 6.09 -3.37
N LYS A 54 -1.47 5.76 -4.16
CA LYS A 54 -0.83 6.73 -5.07
C LYS A 54 -1.79 7.29 -6.12
N THR A 55 -2.67 6.45 -6.67
CA THR A 55 -3.68 6.90 -7.63
C THR A 55 -4.65 7.89 -7.00
N VAL A 56 -5.13 7.64 -5.78
CA VAL A 56 -6.04 8.55 -5.07
C VAL A 56 -5.34 9.87 -4.72
N LEU A 57 -4.08 9.83 -4.27
CA LEU A 57 -3.28 11.04 -4.03
C LEU A 57 -3.15 11.88 -5.30
N ASN A 58 -2.87 11.26 -6.46
CA ASN A 58 -2.83 11.97 -7.74
C ASN A 58 -4.20 12.54 -8.15
N GLN A 59 -5.29 11.81 -7.88
CA GLN A 59 -6.65 12.31 -8.14
C GLN A 59 -7.03 13.49 -7.25
N GLN A 60 -6.53 13.54 -6.01
CA GLN A 60 -6.72 14.68 -5.10
C GLN A 60 -5.84 15.88 -5.45
N ALA A 61 -4.62 15.65 -5.97
CA ALA A 61 -3.70 16.72 -6.35
C ALA A 61 -4.00 17.37 -7.72
N GLY A 62 -4.66 16.63 -8.62
CA GLY A 62 -5.09 17.12 -9.94
C GLY A 62 -6.50 17.73 -9.98
N LYS A 63 -7.18 17.81 -8.84
CA LYS A 63 -8.39 18.62 -8.63
C LYS A 63 -8.01 19.96 -8.04
#